data_AF-E4SB99-F1
#
_entry.id   AF-E4SB99-F1
#
_cell.length_a   1.000
_cell.length_b   1.000
_cell.length_c   1.000
_cell.angle_alpha   90.00
_cell.angle_beta   90.00
_cell.angle_gamma   90.00
#
_symmetry.space_group_name_H-M   'P 1'
#
loop_
_entity.id
_entity.type
_entity.pdbx_description
1 polymer ?
#
loop_
_entity_poly.entity_id
_entity_poly.type
_entity_poly.pdbx_seq_one_letter_code
_entity_poly.pdbx_strand_id
1 'polypeptide(L)' 'MLGNMDMEEMLKLIAPVIVLQFVLMIFCLVKLKNDKVKYLPKWAWALIIIIFNFVGPIVYLLLGRERD' A
#
# COMPACT_ATOMS: atom_id res chain seq x y z
N MET A 1 -5.97 -28.43 21.14
CA MET A 1 -4.72 -28.06 20.42
C MET A 1 -4.82 -26.67 19.76
N LEU A 2 -5.60 -25.73 20.31
CA LEU A 2 -5.69 -24.33 19.83
C LEU A 2 -5.60 -23.33 21.00
N GLY A 3 -5.09 -23.76 22.15
CA GLY A 3 -4.91 -22.91 23.33
C GLY A 3 -3.43 -22.54 23.41
N ASN A 4 -3.13 -21.24 23.27
CA ASN A 4 -1.80 -20.62 23.16
C ASN A 4 -1.15 -20.73 21.77
N MET A 5 -1.74 -20.08 20.76
CA MET A 5 -0.88 -19.49 19.73
C MET A 5 -0.16 -18.33 20.40
N ASP A 6 1.12 -18.51 20.69
CA ASP A 6 1.94 -17.45 21.26
C ASP A 6 1.93 -16.24 20.32
N MET A 7 1.91 -15.04 20.89
CA MET A 7 1.85 -13.78 20.11
C MET A 7 3.00 -13.71 19.08
N GLU A 8 4.11 -14.39 19.34
CA GLU A 8 5.24 -14.54 18.42
C GLU A 8 4.89 -15.31 17.14
N GLU A 9 4.09 -16.37 17.22
CA GLU A 9 3.71 -17.16 16.05
C GLU A 9 2.73 -16.38 15.16
N MET A 10 1.79 -15.67 15.77
CA MET A 10 0.88 -14.77 15.06
C MET A 10 1.66 -13.66 14.36
N LEU A 11 2.65 -13.07 15.03
CA LEU A 11 3.52 -12.04 14.44
C LEU A 11 4.32 -12.59 13.26
N LYS A 12 4.89 -13.79 13.36
CA LYS A 12 5.63 -14.42 12.24
C LYS A 12 4.75 -14.65 11.01
N LEU A 13 3.47 -14.99 11.22
CA LEU A 13 2.52 -15.22 10.13
C LEU A 13 2.07 -13.91 9.45
N ILE A 14 1.84 -12.85 10.24
CA ILE A 14 1.34 -11.56 9.75
C ILE A 14 2.47 -10.65 9.24
N ALA A 15 3.69 -10.79 9.77
CA ALA A 15 4.87 -10.04 9.37
C ALA A 15 5.07 -9.95 7.84
N PRO A 16 5.04 -11.03 7.05
CA PRO A 16 5.22 -10.93 5.60
C PRO A 16 4.12 -10.10 4.93
N VAL A 17 2.87 -10.17 5.41
CA VAL A 17 1.75 -9.39 4.87
C VAL A 17 1.96 -7.89 5.13
N ILE A 18 2.38 -7.55 6.35
CA ILE A 18 2.70 -6.17 6.74
C ILE A 18 3.88 -5.64 5.89
N VAL A 19 4.95 -6.41 5.76
CA VAL A 19 6.11 -6.02 4.94
C VAL A 19 5.70 -5.79 3.49
N LEU A 20 4.91 -6.71 2.91
CA LEU A 20 4.40 -6.57 1.55
C LEU A 20 3.56 -5.29 1.39
N GLN A 21 2.69 -5.00 2.36
CA GLN A 21 1.85 -3.81 2.38
C GLN A 21 2.71 -2.53 2.38
N PHE A 22 3.70 -2.44 3.27
CA PHE A 22 4.59 -1.29 3.34
C PHE A 22 5.43 -1.14 2.07
N VAL A 23 5.95 -2.24 1.52
CA VAL A 23 6.70 -2.21 0.26
C VAL A 23 5.81 -1.71 -0.89
N LEU A 24 4.58 -2.19 -1.00
CA LEU A 24 3.63 -1.74 -2.02
C LEU A 24 3.30 -0.26 -1.87
N MET A 25 3.08 0.20 -0.63
CA MET A 25 2.78 1.59 -0.32
C MET A 25 3.96 2.51 -0.72
N ILE A 26 5.17 2.18 -0.27
CA ILE A 26 6.39 2.95 -0.60
C ILE A 26 6.63 2.94 -2.11
N PHE A 27 6.48 1.78 -2.75
CA PHE A 27 6.62 1.66 -4.20
C PHE A 27 5.65 2.60 -4.94
N CYS A 28 4.38 2.65 -4.52
CA CYS A 28 3.40 3.56 -5.10
C CYS A 28 3.73 5.04 -4.85
N LEU A 29 4.17 5.40 -3.65
CA LEU A 29 4.56 6.78 -3.32
C LEU A 29 5.79 7.25 -4.09
N VAL A 30 6.81 6.39 -4.24
CA VAL A 30 8.00 6.68 -5.06
C VAL A 30 7.58 6.84 -6.52
N LYS A 31 6.72 5.95 -7.02
CA LYS A 31 6.23 6.00 -8.39
C LYS A 31 5.38 7.25 -8.65
N LEU A 32 4.55 7.66 -7.70
CA LEU A 32 3.74 8.87 -7.72
C LEU A 32 4.56 10.16 -7.91
N LYS A 33 5.80 10.16 -7.42
CA LYS A 33 6.71 11.29 -7.65
C LYS A 33 7.07 11.43 -9.13
N ASN A 34 7.35 10.30 -9.81
CA ASN A 34 7.87 10.26 -11.16
C ASN A 34 6.77 10.22 -12.24
N ASP A 35 5.68 9.50 -12.01
CA ASP A 35 4.57 9.37 -12.95
C ASP A 35 3.73 10.67 -13.00
N LYS A 36 3.08 10.89 -14.14
CA LYS A 36 2.00 11.89 -14.25
C LYS A 36 0.73 11.30 -13.63
N VAL A 37 0.05 12.12 -12.85
CA VAL A 37 -1.17 11.72 -12.13
C VAL A 37 -2.41 12.15 -12.88
N LYS A 38 -3.42 11.27 -12.86
CA LYS A 38 -4.72 11.54 -13.46
C LYS A 38 -5.76 11.83 -12.37
N TYR A 39 -6.77 12.65 -12.70
CA TYR A 39 -7.94 13.04 -11.90
C TYR A 39 -7.69 13.90 -10.65
N LEU A 40 -6.60 13.66 -9.92
CA LEU A 40 -6.30 14.32 -8.65
C LEU A 40 -4.84 14.77 -8.59
N PRO A 41 -4.52 15.82 -7.81
CA PRO A 41 -3.14 16.27 -7.62
C PRO A 41 -2.31 15.22 -6.87
N LYS A 42 -0.97 15.26 -7.04
CA LYS A 42 -0.05 14.26 -6.47
C LYS A 42 -0.22 14.10 -4.95
N TRP A 43 -0.42 15.19 -4.22
CA TRP A 43 -0.58 15.16 -2.76
C TRP A 43 -1.86 14.44 -2.33
N ALA A 44 -2.96 14.57 -3.09
CA ALA A 44 -4.21 13.88 -2.80
C ALA A 44 -4.09 12.37 -3.02
N TRP A 45 -3.38 11.95 -4.08
CA TRP A 45 -3.06 10.54 -4.30
C TRP A 45 -2.18 9.95 -3.20
N ALA A 46 -1.19 10.70 -2.69
CA ALA A 46 -0.38 10.26 -1.55
C ALA A 46 -1.25 10.04 -0.30
N LEU A 47 -2.20 10.95 -0.03
CA LEU A 47 -3.14 10.82 1.08
C LEU A 47 -4.01 9.56 0.95
N ILE A 48 -4.52 9.29 -0.25
CA ILE A 48 -5.33 8.08 -0.55
C ILE A 48 -4.50 6.82 -0.30
N ILE A 49 -3.27 6.77 -0.78
CA ILE A 49 -2.36 5.62 -0.61
C ILE A 49 -2.12 5.33 0.88
N ILE A 50 -1.92 6.36 1.69
CA ILE A 50 -1.60 6.22 3.13
C ILE A 50 -2.86 5.86 3.94
N ILE A 51 -3.99 6.52 3.71
CA ILE A 51 -5.22 6.33 4.49
C ILE A 51 -5.86 4.97 4.18
N PHE A 52 -5.94 4.61 2.90
CA PHE A 52 -6.66 3.41 2.46
C PHE A 52 -5.78 2.15 2.38
N ASN A 53 -4.54 2.21 2.87
CA ASN A 53 -3.63 1.07 3.10
C ASN A 53 -3.42 0.12 1.91
N PHE A 54 -4.25 -0.91 1.74
CA PHE A 54 -4.20 -1.80 0.58
C PHE A 54 -5.00 -1.27 -0.61
N VAL A 55 -6.17 -0.70 -0.33
CA VAL A 55 -7.08 -0.20 -1.38
C VAL A 55 -6.49 1.03 -2.06
N GLY A 56 -5.84 1.92 -1.29
CA GLY A 56 -5.24 3.15 -1.81
C GLY A 56 -4.19 2.92 -2.92
N PRO A 57 -3.13 2.12 -2.68
CA PRO A 57 -2.14 1.75 -3.68
C PRO A 57 -2.75 1.07 -4.92
N ILE A 58 -3.71 0.17 -4.72
CA ILE A 58 -4.37 -0.54 -5.83
C ILE A 58 -5.13 0.45 -6.71
N VAL A 59 -5.93 1.34 -6.12
CA VAL A 59 -6.70 2.36 -6.84
C VAL A 59 -5.74 3.33 -7.57
N TYR A 60 -4.63 3.71 -6.94
CA TYR A 60 -3.60 4.53 -7.58
C TYR A 60 -2.97 3.84 -8.80
N LEU A 61 -2.59 2.57 -8.70
CA LEU A 61 -1.97 1.81 -9.79
C LEU A 61 -2.92 1.58 -10.98
N LEU A 62 -4.22 1.47 -10.70
CA LEU A 62 -5.25 1.27 -11.72
C LEU A 62 -5.70 2.56 -12.38
N LEU A 63 -6.03 3.59 -11.60
CA LEU A 63 -6.70 4.81 -12.07
C LEU A 63 -5.87 6.07 -11.93
N GLY A 64 -4.95 6.11 -10.96
CA GLY A 64 -4.21 7.32 -10.61
C GLY A 64 -3.02 7.62 -11.51
N ARG A 65 -2.50 6.63 -12.24
CA ARG A 65 -1.41 6.81 -13.19
C ARG A 65 -1.91 7.06 -14.61
N GLU A 66 -1.32 8.04 -15.27
CA GLU A 66 -1.43 8.18 -16.71
C GLU A 66 -0.56 7.09 -17.35
N ARG A 67 -1.20 6.17 -18.07
CA ARG A 67 -0.50 5.18 -18.90
C ARG A 67 -0.44 5.81 -20.28
N ASP A 68 0.76 6.15 -20.74
CA ASP A 68 1.00 6.44 -22.17
C ASP A 68 0.58 5.23 -23.02
#